data_AF-A0A151RCR6-F1
#
_entry.id   AF-A0A151RCR6-F1
#
_cell.length_a   1.000
_cell.length_b   1.000
_cell.length_c   1.000
_cell.angle_alpha   90.00
_cell.angle_beta   90.00
_cell.angle_gamma   90.00
#
_symmetry.space_group_name_H-M   'P 1'
#
loop_
_entity.id
_entity.type
_entity.pdbx_description
1 polymer ?
#
loop_
_entity_poly.entity_id
_entity_poly.type
_entity_poly.pdbx_seq_one_letter_code
_entity_poly.pdbx_strand_id
1 'polypeptide(L)'
;FFSHLCLHVTNKQGICLISDRHRSIKSAIDNEALGWRLPNAYHKYCIRHIASNFNNRFKDVKLKQQLVKLGYTLCRHIFDRNLQKFCESSLDVERWIKEISKDKWSIVYDVDGRRYGHMITNLSECVNKVLKDCRNLPITTLVRSTYTRCAEYFSNRGSCALADVSSGKVFVLKLVEALQKNQEEACSHQVRRYDIQSSKFEVEETFDPIRQKWGKKW
;
A
#
# COMPACT_ATOMS: atom_id res chain seq x y z
N PHE A 1 4.37 14.13 -18.39
CA PHE A 1 4.53 12.74 -17.90
C PHE A 1 3.20 11.98 -17.89
N PHE A 2 2.28 12.20 -16.93
CA PHE A 2 1.02 11.44 -16.85
C PHE A 2 0.18 11.48 -18.13
N SER A 3 0.15 12.63 -18.83
CA SER A 3 -0.54 12.77 -20.12
C SER A 3 -0.04 11.83 -21.22
N HIS A 4 1.24 11.47 -21.17
CA HIS A 4 1.90 10.65 -22.18
C HIS A 4 1.97 9.18 -21.77
N LEU A 5 1.64 8.87 -20.51
CA LEU A 5 1.85 7.54 -19.96
C LEU A 5 0.77 6.55 -20.41
N CYS A 6 -0.50 6.96 -20.49
CA CYS A 6 -1.53 6.15 -21.18
C CYS A 6 -1.19 5.97 -22.66
N LEU A 7 -0.74 7.04 -23.33
CA LEU A 7 -0.51 7.02 -24.77
C LEU A 7 0.62 6.05 -25.18
N HIS A 8 1.71 6.02 -24.41
CA HIS A 8 2.92 5.29 -24.82
C HIS A 8 3.22 4.03 -24.00
N VAL A 9 2.66 3.85 -22.80
CA VAL A 9 3.01 2.71 -21.93
C VAL A 9 1.95 1.61 -21.99
N THR A 10 0.67 1.95 -22.06
CA THR A 10 -0.40 0.93 -22.06
C THR A 10 -1.75 1.48 -22.49
N ASN A 11 -2.43 0.76 -23.38
CA ASN A 11 -3.83 1.00 -23.78
C ASN A 11 -4.84 0.15 -22.98
N LYS A 12 -4.40 -0.60 -21.96
CA LYS A 12 -5.29 -1.44 -21.15
C LYS A 12 -6.26 -0.60 -20.31
N GLN A 13 -7.50 -1.03 -20.27
CA GLN A 13 -8.52 -0.51 -19.35
C GLN A 13 -8.43 -1.20 -17.98
N GLY A 14 -9.09 -0.63 -16.98
CA GLY A 14 -9.14 -1.18 -15.63
C GLY A 14 -7.88 -0.95 -14.79
N ILE A 15 -7.00 -0.03 -15.19
CA ILE A 15 -5.71 0.18 -14.49
C ILE A 15 -5.96 0.86 -13.13
N CYS A 16 -5.44 0.27 -12.06
CA CYS A 16 -5.41 0.93 -10.75
C CYS A 16 -4.15 1.82 -10.61
N LEU A 17 -4.34 3.13 -10.67
CA LEU A 17 -3.27 4.11 -10.47
C LEU A 17 -3.17 4.49 -8.99
N ILE A 18 -2.03 4.21 -8.34
CA ILE A 18 -1.74 4.62 -6.97
C ILE A 18 -0.70 5.75 -7.01
N SER A 19 -1.05 6.94 -6.51
CA SER A 19 -0.16 8.12 -6.57
C SER A 19 -0.19 8.99 -5.32
N ASP A 20 0.62 10.05 -5.31
CA ASP A 20 0.47 11.18 -4.39
C ASP A 20 -0.81 12.00 -4.68
N ARG A 21 -1.26 12.81 -3.72
CA ARG A 21 -2.34 13.81 -3.77
C ARG A 21 -1.87 15.17 -4.31
N HIS A 22 -0.74 15.22 -5.04
CA HIS A 22 -0.22 16.45 -5.62
C HIS A 22 -1.19 17.08 -6.66
N ARG A 23 -1.28 18.41 -6.69
CA ARG A 23 -2.26 19.15 -7.54
C ARG A 23 -2.12 18.82 -9.03
N SER A 24 -0.90 18.75 -9.53
CA SER A 24 -0.63 18.41 -10.94
C SER A 24 -1.09 17.00 -11.32
N ILE A 25 -1.03 16.04 -10.39
CA ILE A 25 -1.49 14.67 -10.63
C ILE A 25 -3.02 14.65 -10.69
N LYS A 26 -3.70 15.32 -9.74
CA LYS A 26 -5.17 15.45 -9.77
C LYS A 26 -5.63 16.07 -11.08
N SER A 27 -5.03 17.18 -11.50
CA SER A 27 -5.35 17.84 -12.77
C SER A 27 -5.16 16.91 -13.99
N ALA A 28 -4.12 16.08 -14.00
CA ALA A 28 -3.93 15.10 -15.08
C ALA A 28 -4.97 13.98 -15.06
N ILE A 29 -5.43 13.56 -13.88
CA ILE A 29 -6.49 12.55 -13.74
C ILE A 29 -7.85 13.14 -14.11
N ASP A 30 -8.06 14.42 -13.82
CA ASP A 30 -9.30 15.11 -14.11
C ASP A 30 -9.50 15.46 -15.59
N ASN A 31 -8.43 15.38 -16.37
CA ASN A 31 -8.48 15.59 -17.82
C ASN A 31 -8.98 14.32 -18.53
N GLU A 32 -10.19 14.39 -19.09
CA GLU A 32 -10.84 13.29 -19.78
C GLU A 32 -10.07 12.79 -21.00
N ALA A 33 -9.36 13.69 -21.71
CA ALA A 33 -8.57 13.33 -22.88
C ALA A 33 -7.39 12.40 -22.55
N LEU A 34 -6.98 12.32 -21.28
CA LEU A 34 -5.83 11.51 -20.86
C LEU A 34 -6.20 10.07 -20.47
N GLY A 35 -7.50 9.73 -20.41
CA GLY A 35 -7.96 8.37 -20.14
C GLY A 35 -7.68 7.85 -18.72
N TRP A 36 -7.37 8.73 -17.76
CA TRP A 36 -7.11 8.35 -16.36
C TRP A 36 -8.37 8.26 -15.49
N ARG A 37 -9.56 8.37 -16.09
CA ARG A 37 -10.86 8.26 -15.43
C ARG A 37 -11.53 6.93 -15.73
N LEU A 38 -12.63 6.67 -15.01
CA LEU A 38 -13.53 5.58 -15.31
C LEU A 38 -14.02 5.65 -16.76
N PRO A 39 -14.19 4.51 -17.45
CA PRO A 39 -13.91 3.14 -16.99
C PRO A 39 -12.43 2.70 -17.16
N ASN A 40 -11.59 3.53 -17.77
CA ASN A 40 -10.23 3.17 -18.19
C ASN A 40 -9.26 3.01 -17.01
N ALA A 41 -9.37 3.86 -15.98
CA ALA A 41 -8.51 3.78 -14.81
C ALA A 41 -9.23 4.14 -13.51
N TYR A 42 -8.73 3.55 -12.43
CA TYR A 42 -9.17 3.76 -11.06
C TYR A 42 -8.05 4.43 -10.31
N HIS A 43 -8.26 5.67 -9.90
CA HIS A 43 -7.25 6.41 -9.16
C HIS A 43 -7.40 6.25 -7.65
N LYS A 44 -6.28 6.01 -6.98
CA LYS A 44 -6.18 5.82 -5.53
C LYS A 44 -4.96 6.57 -4.98
N TYR A 45 -5.01 6.96 -3.72
CA TYR A 45 -3.89 7.64 -3.07
C TYR A 45 -3.01 6.67 -2.28
N CYS A 46 -1.70 6.86 -2.39
CA CYS A 46 -0.70 6.18 -1.59
C CYS A 46 -0.84 6.58 -0.11
N ILE A 47 -1.04 5.61 0.79
CA ILE A 47 -1.22 5.87 2.22
C ILE A 47 0.03 6.50 2.85
N ARG A 48 1.24 6.18 2.34
CA ARG A 48 2.50 6.81 2.77
C ARG A 48 2.50 8.30 2.49
N HIS A 49 2.05 8.71 1.30
CA HIS A 49 1.98 10.13 0.93
C HIS A 49 0.86 10.84 1.70
N ILE A 50 -0.29 10.20 1.90
CA ILE A 50 -1.34 10.73 2.78
C ILE A 50 -0.81 10.97 4.19
N ALA A 51 -0.09 10.01 4.78
CA ALA A 51 0.51 10.13 6.09
C ALA A 51 1.60 11.22 6.14
N SER A 52 2.40 11.37 5.08
CA SER A 52 3.37 12.46 4.96
C SER A 52 2.70 13.83 4.91
N ASN A 53 1.65 13.97 4.10
CA ASN A 53 0.88 15.21 3.98
C ASN A 53 0.18 15.56 5.30
N PHE A 54 -0.37 14.56 5.99
CA PHE A 54 -0.93 14.70 7.32
C PHE A 54 0.12 15.24 8.31
N ASN A 55 1.29 14.58 8.38
CA ASN A 55 2.36 15.00 9.28
C ASN A 55 2.92 16.38 8.95
N ASN A 56 2.94 16.76 7.67
CA ASN A 56 3.35 18.09 7.26
C ASN A 56 2.41 19.18 7.77
N ARG A 57 1.10 18.89 7.88
CA ARG A 57 0.08 19.83 8.37
C ARG A 57 -0.04 19.83 9.89
N PHE A 58 -0.14 18.66 10.50
CA PHE A 58 -0.48 18.51 11.92
C PHE A 58 0.71 18.25 12.84
N LYS A 59 1.86 17.83 12.28
CA LYS A 59 3.09 17.51 13.01
C LYS A 59 2.92 16.48 14.14
N ASP A 60 1.83 15.71 14.12
CA ASP A 60 1.53 14.67 15.11
C ASP A 60 1.88 13.27 14.59
N VAL A 61 2.95 12.71 15.15
CA VAL A 61 3.47 11.39 14.78
C VAL A 61 2.53 10.25 15.22
N LYS A 62 1.83 10.40 16.36
CA LYS A 62 0.93 9.37 16.87
C LYS A 62 -0.33 9.30 16.02
N LEU A 63 -0.96 10.43 15.72
CA LEU A 63 -2.11 10.50 14.81
C LEU A 63 -1.73 10.02 13.40
N LYS A 64 -0.54 10.38 12.91
CA LYS A 64 -0.03 9.83 11.64
C LYS A 64 0.01 8.30 11.64
N GLN A 65 0.50 7.68 12.71
CA GLN A 65 0.55 6.21 12.81
C GLN A 65 -0.87 5.60 12.86
N GLN A 66 -1.78 6.22 13.60
CA GLN A 66 -3.18 5.81 13.62
C GLN A 66 -3.84 5.91 12.24
N LEU A 67 -3.57 6.96 11.48
CA LEU A 67 -4.06 7.14 10.11
C LEU A 67 -3.56 6.02 9.18
N VAL A 68 -2.29 5.64 9.28
CA VAL A 68 -1.76 4.50 8.51
C VAL A 68 -2.47 3.21 8.92
N LYS A 69 -2.64 2.95 10.23
CA LYS A 69 -3.37 1.79 10.74
C LYS A 69 -4.82 1.74 10.25
N LEU A 70 -5.50 2.89 10.21
CA LEU A 70 -6.84 3.02 9.63
C LEU A 70 -6.85 2.62 8.15
N GLY A 71 -5.88 3.12 7.37
CA GLY A 71 -5.78 2.80 5.95
C GLY A 71 -5.68 1.30 5.67
N TYR A 72 -5.03 0.54 6.56
CA TYR A 72 -4.85 -0.92 6.47
C TYR A 72 -5.92 -1.74 7.21
N THR A 73 -6.89 -1.11 7.87
CA THR A 73 -7.93 -1.86 8.60
C THR A 73 -8.87 -2.53 7.60
N LEU A 74 -8.95 -3.87 7.66
CA LEU A 74 -9.76 -4.70 6.74
C LEU A 74 -11.23 -4.81 7.16
N CYS A 75 -11.52 -4.68 8.45
CA CYS A 75 -12.86 -4.91 8.97
C CYS A 75 -13.64 -3.60 9.08
N ARG A 76 -14.79 -3.51 8.40
CA ARG A 76 -15.55 -2.24 8.25
C ARG A 76 -15.99 -1.66 9.59
N HIS A 77 -16.55 -2.48 10.48
CA HIS A 77 -16.99 -2.01 11.80
C HIS A 77 -15.82 -1.49 12.65
N ILE A 78 -14.66 -2.14 12.58
CA ILE A 78 -13.44 -1.70 13.29
C ILE A 78 -12.94 -0.39 12.69
N PHE A 79 -12.94 -0.28 11.36
CA PHE A 79 -12.52 0.93 10.67
C PHE A 79 -13.39 2.11 11.06
N ASP A 80 -14.72 2.00 10.96
CA ASP A 80 -15.62 3.14 11.21
C ASP A 80 -15.53 3.59 12.67
N ARG A 81 -15.47 2.66 13.63
CA ARG A 81 -15.24 2.96 15.05
C ARG A 81 -13.91 3.69 15.28
N ASN A 82 -12.82 3.20 14.67
CA ASN A 82 -11.51 3.81 14.84
C ASN A 82 -11.41 5.17 14.12
N LEU A 83 -12.10 5.34 12.99
CA LEU A 83 -12.17 6.61 12.26
C LEU A 83 -12.90 7.65 13.09
N GLN A 84 -14.00 7.28 13.75
CA GLN A 84 -14.71 8.15 14.67
C GLN A 84 -13.78 8.67 15.79
N LYS A 85 -13.09 7.75 16.49
CA LYS A 85 -12.10 8.11 17.52
C LYS A 85 -10.96 8.99 16.98
N PHE A 86 -10.54 8.77 15.74
CA PHE A 86 -9.52 9.60 15.09
C PHE A 86 -10.03 11.01 14.83
N CYS A 87 -11.28 11.17 14.39
CA CYS A 87 -11.92 12.47 14.19
C CYS A 87 -12.15 13.23 15.51
N GLU A 88 -12.44 12.54 16.60
CA GLU A 88 -12.64 13.14 17.94
C GLU A 88 -11.38 13.86 18.48
N SER A 89 -10.20 13.60 17.90
CA SER A 89 -8.95 14.25 18.29
C SER A 89 -8.92 15.77 18.04
N SER A 90 -9.57 16.24 16.97
CA SER A 90 -9.60 17.65 16.57
C SER A 90 -10.55 17.87 15.38
N LEU A 91 -11.31 18.96 15.42
CA LEU A 91 -12.14 19.42 14.29
C LEU A 91 -11.34 19.64 13.00
N ASP A 92 -10.05 20.01 13.10
CA ASP A 92 -9.21 20.19 11.91
C ASP A 92 -8.81 18.86 11.28
N VAL A 93 -8.54 17.85 12.11
CA VAL A 93 -8.24 16.48 11.67
C VAL A 93 -9.47 15.87 11.00
N GLU A 94 -10.64 16.02 11.63
CA GLU A 94 -11.91 15.56 11.07
C GLU A 94 -12.20 16.20 9.71
N ARG A 95 -12.10 17.53 9.60
CA ARG A 95 -12.28 18.24 8.33
C ARG A 95 -11.31 17.73 7.28
N TRP A 96 -10.02 17.62 7.63
CA TRP A 96 -8.98 17.20 6.69
C TRP A 96 -9.19 15.79 6.14
N ILE A 97 -9.53 14.82 7.00
CA ILE A 97 -9.70 13.44 6.54
C ILE A 97 -10.99 13.27 5.73
N LYS A 98 -12.06 14.03 6.05
CA LYS A 98 -13.32 14.02 5.29
C LYS A 98 -13.18 14.59 3.88
N GLU A 99 -12.18 15.44 3.60
CA GLU A 99 -11.85 15.87 2.24
C GLU A 99 -11.31 14.75 1.32
N ILE A 100 -10.98 13.59 1.89
CA ILE A 100 -10.44 12.45 1.15
C ILE A 100 -11.44 11.32 1.21
N SER A 101 -12.09 11.02 0.09
CA SER A 101 -13.03 9.90 0.00
C SER A 101 -12.38 8.60 0.50
N LYS A 102 -13.11 7.85 1.34
CA LYS A 102 -12.61 6.61 1.98
C LYS A 102 -12.10 5.60 0.97
N ASP A 103 -12.74 5.50 -0.20
CA ASP A 103 -12.35 4.58 -1.28
C ASP A 103 -10.94 4.86 -1.81
N LYS A 104 -10.47 6.12 -1.72
CA LYS A 104 -9.17 6.53 -2.26
C LYS A 104 -8.01 6.09 -1.38
N TRP A 105 -8.21 5.86 -0.09
CA TRP A 105 -7.11 5.70 0.87
C TRP A 105 -7.24 4.55 1.87
N SER A 106 -8.41 3.95 2.00
CA SER A 106 -8.63 2.82 2.91
C SER A 106 -8.85 1.52 2.14
N ILE A 107 -8.30 0.42 2.65
CA ILE A 107 -8.39 -0.89 2.01
C ILE A 107 -9.82 -1.48 2.09
N VAL A 108 -10.54 -1.26 3.18
CA VAL A 108 -11.91 -1.78 3.38
C VAL A 108 -12.97 -1.12 2.49
N TYR A 109 -12.65 0.05 1.93
CA TYR A 109 -13.47 0.73 0.92
C TYR A 109 -12.86 0.64 -0.49
N ASP A 110 -11.84 -0.20 -0.72
CA ASP A 110 -11.33 -0.47 -2.06
C ASP A 110 -12.26 -1.44 -2.80
N VAL A 111 -13.33 -0.90 -3.36
CA VAL A 111 -14.36 -1.65 -4.09
C VAL A 111 -13.72 -2.44 -5.24
N ASP A 112 -14.08 -3.72 -5.32
CA ASP A 112 -13.53 -4.75 -6.22
C ASP A 112 -12.04 -5.08 -6.04
N GLY A 113 -11.40 -4.61 -4.96
CA GLY A 113 -10.04 -4.98 -4.59
C GLY A 113 -8.98 -4.65 -5.64
N ARG A 114 -9.21 -3.62 -6.47
CA ARG A 114 -8.38 -3.28 -7.64
C ARG A 114 -6.94 -2.92 -7.29
N ARG A 115 -6.67 -2.59 -6.03
CA ARG A 115 -5.32 -2.32 -5.53
C ARG A 115 -4.55 -3.59 -5.19
N TYR A 116 -5.22 -4.74 -5.11
CA TYR A 116 -4.66 -6.02 -4.67
C TYR A 116 -3.90 -5.91 -3.33
N GLY A 117 -4.40 -5.08 -2.40
CA GLY A 117 -3.76 -4.79 -1.13
C GLY A 117 -2.57 -3.82 -1.18
N HIS A 118 -2.17 -3.34 -2.36
CA HIS A 118 -1.14 -2.31 -2.49
C HIS A 118 -1.66 -0.95 -2.05
N MET A 119 -1.27 -0.54 -0.85
CA MET A 119 -1.59 0.78 -0.31
C MET A 119 -0.46 1.80 -0.49
N ILE A 120 0.74 1.34 -0.84
CA ILE A 120 1.97 2.15 -0.94
C ILE A 120 2.65 2.03 -2.30
N THR A 121 3.51 2.99 -2.60
CA THR A 121 4.32 3.09 -3.83
C THR A 121 5.66 2.34 -3.74
N ASN A 122 5.78 1.31 -2.89
CA ASN A 122 7.06 0.63 -2.64
C ASN A 122 7.69 0.03 -3.92
N LEU A 123 6.86 -0.43 -4.86
CA LEU A 123 7.34 -0.93 -6.16
C LEU A 123 8.09 0.16 -6.94
N SER A 124 7.52 1.36 -7.02
CA SER A 124 8.18 2.50 -7.67
C SER A 124 9.42 2.97 -6.90
N GLU A 125 9.42 2.87 -5.57
CA GLU A 125 10.56 3.25 -4.73
C GLU A 125 11.74 2.29 -4.89
N CYS A 126 11.48 0.99 -5.12
CA CYS A 126 12.52 0.02 -5.45
C CYS A 126 13.24 0.40 -6.74
N VAL A 127 12.50 0.74 -7.80
CA VAL A 127 13.08 1.21 -9.07
C VAL A 127 13.82 2.54 -8.86
N ASN A 128 13.25 3.47 -8.10
CA ASN A 128 13.90 4.73 -7.77
C ASN A 128 15.24 4.55 -7.04
N LYS A 129 15.41 3.46 -6.25
CA LYS A 129 16.68 3.09 -5.62
C LYS A 129 17.68 2.55 -6.64
N VAL A 130 17.25 1.67 -7.55
CA VAL A 130 18.09 1.17 -8.67
C VAL A 130 18.63 2.34 -9.51
N LEU A 131 17.83 3.38 -9.70
CA LEU A 131 18.18 4.55 -10.52
C LEU A 131 18.77 5.73 -9.73
N LYS A 132 19.04 5.56 -8.43
CA LYS A 132 19.42 6.68 -7.55
C LYS A 132 20.67 7.41 -8.03
N ASP A 133 21.72 6.68 -8.41
CA ASP A 133 23.01 7.27 -8.78
C ASP A 133 23.05 7.81 -10.21
N CYS A 134 22.03 7.52 -11.02
CA CYS A 134 21.99 7.91 -12.42
C CYS A 134 21.40 9.31 -12.64
N ARG A 135 20.76 9.90 -11.63
CA ARG A 135 19.90 11.09 -11.78
C ARG A 135 20.61 12.37 -12.25
N ASN A 136 21.92 12.44 -12.08
CA ASN A 136 22.72 13.62 -12.43
C ASN A 136 23.62 13.39 -13.65
N LEU A 137 23.38 12.31 -14.41
CA LEU A 137 24.17 11.98 -15.59
C LEU A 137 23.64 12.71 -16.83
N PRO A 138 24.50 13.00 -17.84
CA PRO A 138 24.05 13.48 -19.15
C PRO A 138 23.00 12.55 -19.75
N ILE A 139 22.06 13.07 -20.55
CA ILE A 139 20.87 12.34 -21.04
C ILE A 139 21.25 10.97 -21.64
N THR A 140 22.25 10.92 -22.53
CA THR A 140 22.70 9.67 -23.16
C THR A 140 23.20 8.66 -22.14
N THR A 141 23.96 9.12 -21.15
CA THR A 141 24.48 8.28 -20.06
C THR A 141 23.36 7.84 -19.13
N LEU A 142 22.42 8.72 -18.79
CA LEU A 142 21.24 8.41 -17.98
C LEU A 142 20.41 7.28 -18.63
N VAL A 143 20.13 7.39 -19.94
CA VAL A 143 19.37 6.37 -20.69
C VAL A 143 20.11 5.04 -20.68
N ARG A 144 21.40 5.05 -21.02
CA ARG A 144 22.24 3.84 -21.02
C ARG A 144 22.30 3.19 -19.64
N SER A 145 22.59 3.97 -18.60
CA SER A 145 22.67 3.46 -17.22
C SER A 145 21.33 2.94 -16.72
N THR A 146 20.22 3.60 -17.08
CA THR A 146 18.87 3.11 -16.74
C THR A 146 18.62 1.74 -17.35
N TYR A 147 18.89 1.60 -18.66
CA TYR A 147 18.72 0.33 -19.36
C TYR A 147 19.59 -0.77 -18.75
N THR A 148 20.90 -0.52 -18.61
CA THR A 148 21.86 -1.52 -18.10
C THR A 148 21.51 -1.95 -16.67
N ARG A 149 21.25 -1.00 -15.75
CA ARG A 149 20.91 -1.34 -14.36
C ARG A 149 19.59 -2.08 -14.24
N CYS A 150 18.60 -1.73 -15.06
CA CYS A 150 17.35 -2.48 -15.12
C CYS A 150 17.59 -3.91 -15.63
N ALA A 151 18.31 -4.07 -16.75
CA ALA A 151 18.60 -5.38 -17.34
C ALA A 151 19.37 -6.30 -16.36
N GLU A 152 20.42 -5.78 -15.72
CA GLU A 152 21.17 -6.50 -14.68
C GLU A 152 20.28 -6.88 -13.49
N TYR A 153 19.45 -5.94 -13.00
CA TYR A 153 18.54 -6.21 -11.89
C TYR A 153 17.54 -7.32 -12.24
N PHE A 154 16.93 -7.27 -13.43
CA PHE A 154 15.98 -8.28 -13.89
C PHE A 154 16.65 -9.64 -14.11
N SER A 155 17.85 -9.66 -14.71
CA SER A 155 18.62 -10.90 -14.90
C SER A 155 18.95 -11.56 -13.55
N ASN A 156 19.50 -10.79 -12.61
CA ASN A 156 19.83 -11.29 -11.27
C ASN A 156 18.59 -11.79 -10.52
N ARG A 157 17.49 -11.04 -10.53
CA ARG A 157 16.23 -11.45 -9.89
C ARG A 157 15.61 -12.67 -10.56
N GLY A 158 15.66 -12.75 -11.89
CA GLY A 158 15.20 -13.91 -12.66
C GLY A 158 15.97 -15.16 -12.29
N SER A 159 17.31 -15.09 -12.23
CA SER A 159 18.16 -16.20 -11.81
C SER A 159 17.86 -16.67 -10.39
N CYS A 160 17.67 -15.75 -9.42
CA CYS A 160 17.26 -16.13 -8.07
C CYS A 160 15.88 -16.81 -8.05
N ALA A 161 14.90 -16.28 -8.78
CA ALA A 161 13.57 -16.86 -8.84
C ALA A 161 13.58 -18.25 -9.49
N LEU A 162 14.35 -18.45 -10.55
CA LEU A 162 14.54 -19.75 -11.19
C LEU A 162 15.21 -20.75 -10.24
N ALA A 163 16.24 -20.33 -9.49
CA ALA A 163 16.87 -21.19 -8.48
C ALA A 163 15.88 -21.60 -7.39
N ASP A 164 15.03 -20.68 -6.91
CA ASP A 164 13.98 -20.97 -5.94
C ASP A 164 12.99 -22.00 -6.50
N VAL A 165 12.50 -21.82 -7.73
CA VAL A 165 11.59 -22.77 -8.40
C VAL A 165 12.24 -24.14 -8.59
N SER A 166 13.50 -24.18 -9.05
CA SER A 166 14.26 -25.43 -9.21
C SER A 166 14.49 -26.16 -7.88
N SER A 167 14.56 -25.42 -6.77
CA SER A 167 14.62 -26.00 -5.42
C SER A 167 13.25 -26.43 -4.86
N GLY A 168 12.19 -26.37 -5.66
CA GLY A 168 10.83 -26.75 -5.28
C GLY A 168 10.08 -25.73 -4.42
N LYS A 169 10.60 -24.50 -4.28
CA LYS A 169 9.90 -23.45 -3.52
C LYS A 169 8.71 -22.93 -4.30
N VAL A 170 7.54 -23.01 -3.68
CA VAL A 170 6.27 -22.50 -4.26
C VAL A 170 6.12 -21.00 -4.04
N PHE A 171 6.67 -20.47 -2.95
CA PHE A 171 6.54 -19.07 -2.55
C PHE A 171 7.90 -18.42 -2.32
N VAL A 172 7.96 -17.11 -2.57
CA VAL A 172 9.14 -16.30 -2.23
C VAL A 172 9.42 -16.36 -0.73
N LEU A 173 10.70 -16.37 -0.34
CA LEU A 173 11.15 -16.51 1.06
C LEU A 173 10.38 -15.59 2.02
N LYS A 174 10.20 -14.32 1.66
CA LYS A 174 9.49 -13.35 2.49
C LYS A 174 8.03 -13.73 2.78
N LEU A 175 7.35 -14.40 1.85
CA LEU A 175 5.99 -14.89 2.08
C LEU A 175 6.00 -16.12 2.98
N VAL A 176 6.96 -17.03 2.79
CA VAL A 176 7.14 -18.20 3.66
C VAL A 176 7.40 -17.76 5.10
N GLU A 177 8.30 -16.81 5.32
CA GLU A 177 8.57 -16.23 6.64
C GLU A 177 7.32 -15.60 7.26
N ALA A 178 6.51 -14.90 6.46
CA ALA A 178 5.26 -14.31 6.94
C ALA A 178 4.21 -15.38 7.30
N LEU A 179 4.08 -16.43 6.49
CA LEU A 179 3.18 -17.55 6.76
C LEU A 179 3.59 -18.29 8.04
N GLN A 180 4.89 -18.55 8.20
CA GLN A 180 5.43 -19.21 9.39
C GLN A 180 5.18 -18.36 10.64
N LYS A 181 5.45 -17.05 10.58
CA LYS A 181 5.16 -16.14 11.67
C LYS A 181 3.65 -16.11 12.01
N ASN A 182 2.79 -16.07 11.00
CA ASN A 182 1.34 -16.12 11.22
C ASN A 182 0.90 -17.45 11.85
N GLN A 183 1.54 -18.57 11.47
CA GLN A 183 1.28 -19.88 12.05
C GLN A 183 1.70 -19.94 13.52
N GLU A 184 2.87 -19.39 13.86
CA GLU A 184 3.34 -19.26 15.24
C GLU A 184 2.39 -18.39 16.08
N GLU A 185 1.93 -17.26 15.54
CA GLU A 185 0.95 -16.39 16.21
C GLU A 185 -0.40 -17.10 16.38
N ALA A 186 -0.88 -17.83 15.37
CA ALA A 186 -2.15 -18.56 15.42
C ALA A 186 -2.19 -19.62 16.54
N CYS A 187 -1.04 -20.20 16.90
CA CYS A 187 -0.94 -21.14 18.02
C CYS A 187 -1.25 -20.48 19.39
N SER A 188 -1.24 -19.14 19.47
CA SER A 188 -1.61 -18.39 20.68
C SER A 188 -3.11 -18.06 20.78
N HIS A 189 -3.90 -18.39 19.76
CA HIS A 189 -5.33 -18.13 19.72
C HIS A 189 -6.13 -19.39 20.10
N GLN A 190 -7.04 -19.27 21.06
CA GLN A 190 -8.09 -20.27 21.29
C GLN A 190 -9.35 -19.86 20.53
N VAL A 191 -9.86 -20.76 19.68
CA VAL A 191 -11.10 -20.53 18.93
C VAL A 191 -12.21 -21.40 19.53
N ARG A 192 -13.21 -20.78 20.17
CA ARG A 192 -14.42 -21.48 20.61
C ARG A 192 -15.51 -21.32 19.56
N ARG A 193 -16.04 -22.45 19.08
CA ARG A 193 -17.15 -22.47 18.12
C ARG A 193 -18.47 -22.42 18.89
N TYR A 194 -19.31 -21.43 18.59
CA TYR A 194 -20.64 -21.31 19.22
C TYR A 194 -21.76 -21.81 18.31
N ASP A 195 -21.59 -21.72 17.00
CA ASP A 195 -22.60 -22.16 16.02
C ASP A 195 -21.94 -22.49 14.67
N ILE A 196 -22.07 -23.75 14.26
CA ILE A 196 -21.52 -24.28 13.00
C ILE A 196 -22.31 -23.77 11.78
N GLN A 197 -23.63 -23.58 11.90
CA GLN A 197 -24.47 -23.13 10.80
C GLN A 197 -24.31 -21.63 10.54
N SER A 198 -24.19 -20.82 11.61
CA SER A 198 -23.98 -19.37 11.48
C SER A 198 -22.51 -18.93 11.45
N SER A 199 -21.57 -19.88 11.51
CA SER A 199 -20.12 -19.60 11.50
C SER A 199 -19.71 -18.58 12.58
N LYS A 200 -20.30 -18.70 13.78
CA LYS A 200 -19.97 -17.83 14.92
C LYS A 200 -18.89 -18.46 15.78
N PHE A 201 -17.82 -17.68 15.98
CA PHE A 201 -16.65 -18.07 16.73
C PHE A 201 -16.27 -16.96 17.70
N GLU A 202 -15.84 -17.35 18.89
CA GLU A 202 -15.05 -16.50 19.79
C GLU A 202 -13.59 -16.86 19.58
N VAL A 203 -12.75 -15.83 19.46
CA VAL A 203 -11.30 -16.01 19.37
C VAL A 203 -10.70 -15.29 20.56
N GLU A 204 -10.05 -16.05 21.44
CA GLU A 204 -9.36 -15.56 22.64
C GLU A 204 -7.85 -15.64 22.41
N GLU A 205 -7.16 -14.50 22.50
CA GLU A 205 -5.70 -14.42 22.47
C GLU A 205 -5.15 -14.79 23.85
N THR A 206 -4.61 -16.01 23.99
CA THR A 206 -4.05 -16.48 25.27
C THR A 206 -2.74 -15.76 25.65
N PHE A 207 -2.11 -15.08 24.69
CA PHE A 207 -0.92 -14.25 24.89
C PHE A 207 -0.98 -12.99 24.01
N ASP A 208 -1.00 -11.80 24.62
CA ASP A 208 -1.04 -10.50 23.94
C ASP A 208 0.36 -9.85 23.94
N PRO A 209 1.19 -10.04 22.89
CA PRO A 209 2.50 -9.39 22.78
C PRO A 209 2.41 -7.87 22.54
N ILE A 210 1.23 -7.31 22.25
CA ILE A 210 1.01 -5.87 22.02
C ILE A 210 1.04 -5.12 23.35
N ARG A 211 0.61 -5.73 24.46
CA ARG A 211 0.70 -5.11 25.81
C ARG A 211 2.14 -4.96 26.33
N GLN A 212 3.12 -5.75 25.85
CA GLN A 212 4.52 -5.65 26.29
C GLN A 212 5.48 -4.95 25.31
N LYS A 213 5.15 -4.80 24.01
CA LYS A 213 6.06 -4.21 23.00
C LYS A 213 6.05 -2.67 22.93
N TRP A 214 5.89 -1.97 24.05
CA TRP A 214 6.20 -0.52 24.17
C TRP A 214 7.71 -0.20 24.04
N GLY A 215 8.52 -1.07 23.41
CA GLY A 215 9.98 -0.99 23.42
C GLY A 215 10.71 -1.36 22.12
N LYS A 216 10.05 -1.54 20.97
CA LYS A 216 10.77 -1.71 19.69
C LYS A 216 10.38 -0.64 18.67
N LYS A 217 11.31 0.30 18.49
CA LYS A 217 11.33 1.34 17.47
C LYS A 217 11.25 0.71 16.06
N TRP A 218 10.37 1.28 15.24
CA TRP A 218 10.47 1.26 13.78
C TRP A 218 11.32 2.45 13.33
#